data_AF-A0A2E1PDM1-F1
#
_entry.id   AF-A0A2E1PDM1-F1
#
_cell.length_a   1.000
_cell.length_b   1.000
_cell.length_c   1.000
_cell.angle_alpha   90.00
_cell.angle_beta   90.00
_cell.angle_gamma   90.00
#
_symmetry.space_group_name_H-M   'P 1'
#
loop_
_entity.id
_entity.type
_entity.pdbx_description
1 polymer ?
#
loop_
_entity_poly.entity_id
_entity_poly.type
_entity_poly.pdbx_seq_one_letter_code
_entity_poly.pdbx_strand_id
1 'polypeptide(L)' 'MRNFTLKLTKSYKFDVNVDANSIEDAKKIIHQTPFEKVITDCKFSDPELRIKDVVCNDLDSRFYKDDNKLR' A
#
# COMPACT_ATOMS: atom_id res chain seq x y z
N MET A 1 -17.28 -18.59 -19.63
CA MET A 1 -16.90 -17.64 -18.55
C MET A 1 -15.41 -17.39 -18.69
N ARG A 2 -14.94 -16.15 -18.51
CA ARG A 2 -13.51 -15.82 -18.66
C ARG A 2 -12.83 -15.71 -17.29
N ASN A 3 -11.58 -16.13 -17.21
CA ASN A 3 -10.78 -16.11 -16.00
C ASN A 3 -10.00 -14.79 -15.88
N PHE A 4 -10.07 -14.14 -14.72
CA PHE A 4 -9.35 -12.91 -14.44
C PHE A 4 -8.54 -13.03 -13.15
N THR A 5 -7.32 -12.51 -13.16
CA THR A 5 -6.47 -12.33 -11.99
C THR A 5 -6.45 -10.85 -11.62
N LEU A 6 -6.94 -10.52 -10.43
CA LEU A 6 -6.89 -9.16 -9.89
C LEU A 6 -5.69 -9.03 -8.94
N LYS A 7 -4.81 -8.05 -9.18
CA LYS A 7 -3.80 -7.65 -8.18
C LYS A 7 -4.40 -6.54 -7.32
N LEU A 8 -4.63 -6.83 -6.05
CA LEU A 8 -5.23 -5.91 -5.10
C LEU A 8 -4.18 -5.41 -4.10
N THR A 9 -4.41 -4.25 -3.52
CA THR A 9 -3.65 -3.76 -2.37
C THR A 9 -4.59 -3.16 -1.36
N LYS A 10 -4.35 -3.46 -0.09
CA LYS A 10 -5.09 -2.95 1.05
C LYS A 10 -4.16 -2.03 1.82
N SER A 11 -4.53 -0.76 1.90
CA SER A 11 -3.74 0.27 2.58
C SER A 11 -4.53 0.83 3.75
N TYR A 12 -3.82 1.18 4.82
CA TYR A 12 -4.37 1.83 6.00
C TYR A 12 -3.70 3.17 6.18
N LYS A 13 -4.48 4.21 6.52
CA LYS A 13 -3.94 5.50 6.94
C LYS A 13 -4.05 5.56 8.46
N PHE A 14 -3.00 6.04 9.11
CA PHE A 14 -2.97 6.25 10.54
C PHE A 14 -2.02 7.39 10.86
N ASP A 15 -2.30 8.08 11.96
CA ASP A 15 -1.48 9.16 12.48
C ASP A 15 -0.77 8.68 13.74
N VAL A 16 0.51 9.03 13.87
CA VAL A 16 1.33 8.73 15.03
C VAL A 16 1.76 10.03 15.68
N ASN A 17 1.45 10.20 16.96
CA ASN A 17 1.97 11.31 17.76
C ASN A 17 3.25 10.85 18.46
N VAL A 18 4.32 11.62 18.27
CA VAL A 18 5.61 11.40 18.93
C VAL A 18 6.07 12.71 19.53
N ASP A 19 6.30 12.71 20.84
CA ASP A 19 6.94 13.83 21.52
C ASP A 19 8.45 13.78 21.29
N ALA A 20 9.00 14.81 20.67
CA ALA A 20 10.41 14.94 20.38
C ALA A 20 10.85 16.40 20.43
N ASN A 21 12.13 16.63 20.67
CA ASN A 21 12.71 17.97 20.75
C ASN A 21 12.96 18.61 19.37
N SER A 22 12.93 17.81 18.29
CA SER A 22 13.06 18.28 16.91
C SER A 22 12.40 17.31 15.92
N ILE A 23 12.19 17.77 14.69
CA ILE A 23 11.64 16.95 13.59
C ILE A 23 12.58 15.77 13.26
N GLU A 24 13.89 16.00 13.32
CA GLU A 24 14.89 14.97 13.07
C GLU A 24 14.90 13.89 14.15
N ASP A 25 14.74 14.29 15.42
CA ASP A 25 14.60 13.34 16.52
C ASP A 25 13.30 12.54 16.41
N ALA A 26 12.17 13.17 16.06
CA ALA A 26 10.90 12.48 15.85
C ALA A 26 11.02 11.38 14.78
N LYS A 27 11.65 11.69 13.64
CA LYS A 27 11.89 10.73 12.56
C LYS A 27 12.80 9.58 13.01
N LYS A 28 13.84 9.89 13.79
CA LYS A 28 14.78 8.89 14.30
C LYS A 28 14.10 7.94 15.28
N ILE A 29 13.26 8.46 16.18
CA ILE A 29 12.44 7.67 17.11
C ILE A 29 11.52 6.73 16.32
N ILE A 30 10.79 7.23 15.33
CA ILE A 30 9.92 6.39 14.48
C ILE A 30 10.72 5.30 13.76
N HIS A 31 11.86 5.62 13.15
CA HIS A 31 12.67 4.66 12.41
C HIS A 31 13.31 3.58 13.29
N GLN A 32 13.63 3.90 14.55
CA GLN A 32 14.24 2.98 15.50
C GLN A 32 13.20 2.17 16.29
N THR A 33 11.95 2.64 16.34
CA THR A 33 10.89 1.97 17.08
C THR A 33 10.34 0.80 16.25
N PRO A 34 10.23 -0.41 16.82
CA PRO A 34 9.58 -1.53 16.15
C PRO A 34 8.15 -1.17 15.73
N PHE A 35 7.76 -1.55 14.52
CA PHE A 35 6.46 -1.20 13.94
C PHE A 35 5.29 -1.52 14.87
N GLU A 36 5.31 -2.68 15.53
CA GLU A 36 4.31 -3.12 16.50
C GLU A 36 4.06 -2.10 17.61
N LYS A 37 5.13 -1.46 18.10
CA LYS A 37 5.07 -0.43 19.14
C LYS A 37 4.56 0.90 18.61
N VAL A 38 4.87 1.23 17.35
CA VAL A 38 4.36 2.45 16.69
C VAL A 38 2.84 2.37 16.52
N ILE A 39 2.32 1.17 16.22
CA ILE A 39 0.90 0.98 15.94
C ILE A 39 0.06 0.61 17.16
N THR A 40 0.64 0.41 18.35
CA THR A 40 -0.07 -0.21 19.50
C THR A 40 -1.30 0.58 19.94
N ASP A 41 -1.35 1.89 19.69
CA ASP A 41 -2.50 2.76 19.98
C ASP A 41 -2.96 3.58 18.76
N CYS A 42 -2.56 3.17 17.56
CA CYS A 42 -2.94 3.88 16.34
C CYS A 42 -4.40 3.61 15.95
N LYS A 43 -5.17 4.67 15.76
CA LYS A 43 -6.50 4.58 15.14
C LYS A 43 -6.31 4.48 13.63
N PHE A 44 -6.42 3.27 13.10
CA PHE A 44 -6.43 3.05 11.67
C PHE A 44 -7.74 3.56 11.06
N SER A 45 -7.62 4.27 9.94
CA SER A 45 -8.76 4.57 9.08
C SER A 45 -9.36 3.29 8.51
N ASP A 46 -10.57 3.40 7.96
CA ASP A 46 -11.14 2.33 7.16
C ASP A 46 -10.16 1.91 6.05
N PRO A 47 -10.00 0.60 5.83
CA PRO A 47 -9.06 0.09 4.84
C PRO A 47 -9.50 0.50 3.44
N GLU A 48 -8.59 1.12 2.70
CA GLU A 48 -8.82 1.45 1.30
C GLU A 48 -8.36 0.27 0.43
N LEU A 49 -9.30 -0.34 -0.29
CA LEU A 49 -8.99 -1.37 -1.27
C LEU A 49 -8.74 -0.71 -2.63
N ARG A 50 -7.55 -0.92 -3.19
CA ARG A 50 -7.21 -0.45 -4.54
C ARG A 50 -6.87 -1.63 -5.44
N ILE A 51 -7.46 -1.64 -6.63
CA ILE A 51 -7.09 -2.56 -7.70
C ILE A 51 -5.86 -1.96 -8.39
N LYS A 52 -4.74 -2.69 -8.36
CA LYS A 52 -3.50 -2.28 -9.04
C LYS A 52 -3.49 -2.72 -10.50
N ASP A 53 -4.05 -3.90 -10.78
CA ASP A 53 -3.96 -4.53 -12.08
C ASP A 53 -5.05 -5.60 -12.24
N VAL A 54 -5.49 -5.84 -13.47
CA VAL A 54 -6.46 -6.87 -13.82
C VAL A 54 -5.99 -7.56 -15.09
N VAL A 55 -5.69 -8.86 -14.98
CA VAL A 55 -5.19 -9.66 -16.10
C VAL A 55 -6.25 -10.69 -16.48
N CYS A 56 -6.62 -10.76 -17.77
CA CYS A 56 -7.44 -11.85 -18.29
C CYS A 56 -6.54 -13.05 -18.61
N ASN A 57 -6.76 -14.18 -17.95
CA ASN A 57 -5.91 -15.36 -18.06
C ASN A 57 -6.15 -16.18 -19.34
N ASP A 58 -7.26 -15.92 -20.05
CA ASP A 58 -7.63 -16.64 -21.27
C ASP A 58 -7.13 -15.96 -22.56
N LEU A 59 -6.37 -14.86 -22.45
CA LEU A 59 -5.83 -14.10 -23.58
C LEU A 59 -4.35 -14.43 -23.80
N ASP A 60 -4.01 -14.83 -25.03
CA ASP A 60 -2.66 -15.13 -25.49
C ASP A 60 -1.77 -13.87 -25.39
N SER A 61 -0.65 -14.00 -24.67
CA SER A 61 0.30 -12.91 -24.35
C SER A 61 0.92 -12.25 -25.57
N ARG A 62 0.79 -12.85 -26.77
CA ARG A 62 1.23 -12.25 -28.03
C ARG A 62 0.37 -11.08 -28.50
N PHE A 63 -0.89 -10.98 -28.05
CA PHE A 63 -1.85 -9.98 -28.53
C PHE A 63 -2.05 -8.79 -27.57
N TYR A 64 -1.56 -8.88 -26.33
CA TYR A 64 -1.59 -7.78 -25.36
C TYR A 64 -0.19 -7.17 -25.21
N LYS A 65 0.21 -6.39 -26.21
CA LYS A 65 1.27 -5.39 -26.02
C LYS A 65 0.67 -4.22 -25.24
N ASP A 66 0.92 -4.20 -23.93
CA ASP A 66 1.06 -2.98 -23.13
C ASP A 66 0.01 -1.87 -23.37
N ASP A 67 -1.19 -2.03 -22.81
CA ASP A 67 -2.08 -0.88 -22.55
C ASP A 67 -1.58 -0.02 -21.38
N ASN A 68 -0.50 -0.44 -20.69
CA ASN A 68 0.17 0.31 -19.64
C ASN A 68 1.39 1.12 -20.12
N LYS A 69 1.44 1.49 -21.41
CA LYS A 69 2.20 2.68 -21.82
C LYS A 69 1.48 3.94 -21.38
N LEU A 70 1.51 4.20 -20.07
CA LEU A 70 1.35 5.52 -19.51
C LEU A 70 2.40 6.43 -20.19
N ARG A 71 1.92 7.35 -21.03
CA ARG A 71 2.63 8.60 -21.34
C ARG A 71 2.25 9.65 -20.32
#